data_AF-A0AAW7KQY7-F1
#
_entry.id   AF-A0AAW7KQY7-F1
#
_cell.length_a   1.000
_cell.length_b   1.000
_cell.length_c   1.000
_cell.angle_alpha   90.00
_cell.angle_beta   90.00
_cell.angle_gamma   90.00
#
_symmetry.space_group_name_H-M   'P 1'
#
loop_
_entity.id
_entity.type
_entity.pdbx_description
1 polymer ?
#
loop_
_entity_poly.entity_id
_entity_poly.type
_entity_poly.pdbx_seq_one_letter_code
_entity_poly.pdbx_strand_id
1 'polypeptide(L)'
;CIDEGCYVVDNHCVRTIHAEMNAILQCAKFGVPTEGAEIYVTHFPCLQCTKMILQAGIKKIYYLKDYRNDEYALNLIEQVGATVEKVTLVPKYFAELQWGEEFATLEDNPSSAEE
;
A
#
# COMPACT_ATOMS: atom_id res chain seq x y z
N CYS A 1 -18.09 1.04 5.88
CA CYS A 1 -17.47 2.13 6.66
C CYS A 1 -18.09 3.47 6.34
N ILE A 2 -18.38 3.75 5.06
CA ILE A 2 -19.01 5.00 4.64
C ILE A 2 -20.49 5.03 5.06
N ASP A 3 -21.23 3.95 4.84
CA ASP A 3 -22.68 3.92 5.09
C ASP A 3 -23.01 3.67 6.58
N GLU A 4 -22.39 2.64 7.16
CA GLU A 4 -22.70 2.11 8.50
C GLU A 4 -21.60 2.40 9.54
N GLY A 5 -20.65 3.29 9.21
CA GLY A 5 -19.50 3.58 10.08
C GLY A 5 -18.46 2.45 10.18
N CYS A 6 -17.36 2.74 10.90
CA CYS A 6 -16.32 1.78 11.21
C CYS A 6 -16.74 0.88 12.38
N TYR A 7 -16.43 -0.41 12.29
CA TYR A 7 -16.50 -1.30 13.46
C TYR A 7 -15.09 -1.39 14.05
N VAL A 8 -14.87 -0.76 15.20
CA VAL A 8 -13.53 -0.53 15.77
C VAL A 8 -13.28 -1.48 16.92
N VAL A 9 -12.14 -2.16 16.87
CA VAL A 9 -11.59 -2.99 17.95
C VAL A 9 -10.13 -2.58 18.11
N ASP A 10 -9.68 -2.34 19.34
CA ASP A 10 -8.30 -1.90 19.65
C ASP A 10 -7.80 -0.73 18.79
N ASN A 11 -8.66 0.27 18.58
CA ASN A 11 -8.40 1.45 17.74
C ASN A 11 -8.08 1.14 16.26
N HIS A 12 -8.50 -0.04 15.77
CA HIS A 12 -8.40 -0.44 14.37
C HIS A 12 -9.79 -0.80 13.83
N CYS A 13 -10.10 -0.35 12.61
CA CYS A 13 -11.34 -0.79 11.95
C CYS A 13 -11.17 -2.22 11.46
N VAL A 14 -11.98 -3.15 11.97
CA VAL A 14 -11.94 -4.57 11.60
C VAL A 14 -13.04 -4.96 10.61
N ARG A 15 -13.84 -3.98 10.16
CA ARG A 15 -14.93 -4.21 9.20
C ARG A 15 -14.41 -4.55 7.79
N THR A 16 -13.28 -3.98 7.41
CA THR A 16 -12.75 -4.05 6.05
C THR A 16 -11.76 -5.17 5.89
N ILE A 17 -11.86 -5.91 4.79
CA ILE A 17 -10.72 -6.66 4.26
C ILE A 17 -9.82 -5.64 3.55
N HIS A 18 -8.55 -5.60 3.93
CA HIS A 18 -7.58 -4.67 3.36
C HIS A 18 -7.33 -4.96 1.87
N ALA A 19 -6.84 -3.96 1.13
CA ALA A 19 -6.64 -4.06 -0.32
C ALA A 19 -5.70 -5.22 -0.69
N GLU A 20 -4.62 -5.38 0.06
CA GLU A 20 -3.60 -6.42 -0.09
C GLU A 20 -4.21 -7.81 0.09
N MET A 21 -5.05 -7.95 1.12
CA MET A 21 -5.75 -9.20 1.39
C MET A 21 -6.79 -9.52 0.32
N ASN A 22 -7.53 -8.53 -0.15
CA ASN A 22 -8.47 -8.74 -1.26
C ASN A 22 -7.75 -9.23 -2.53
N ALA A 23 -6.57 -8.67 -2.85
CA ALA A 23 -5.77 -9.11 -4.00
C ALA A 23 -5.29 -10.56 -3.84
N ILE A 24 -4.74 -10.93 -2.68
CA ILE A 24 -4.29 -12.31 -2.41
C ILE A 24 -5.47 -13.29 -2.42
N LEU A 25 -6.60 -12.92 -1.81
CA LEU A 25 -7.82 -13.74 -1.78
C LEU A 25 -8.40 -13.93 -3.18
N GLN A 26 -8.29 -12.93 -4.05
CA GLN A 26 -8.70 -13.05 -5.45
C GLN A 26 -7.83 -14.09 -6.17
N CYS A 27 -6.51 -14.04 -6.02
CA CYS A 27 -5.61 -15.04 -6.57
C CYS A 27 -5.94 -16.44 -6.06
N ALA A 28 -6.14 -16.60 -4.75
CA ALA A 28 -6.52 -17.87 -4.14
C ALA A 28 -7.87 -18.39 -4.68
N LYS A 29 -8.88 -17.52 -4.80
CA LYS A 29 -10.21 -17.87 -5.30
C LYS A 29 -10.18 -18.36 -6.75
N PHE A 30 -9.33 -17.78 -7.60
CA PHE A 30 -9.24 -18.10 -9.02
C PHE A 30 -8.09 -19.04 -9.38
N GLY A 31 -7.32 -19.53 -8.40
CA GLY A 31 -6.20 -20.44 -8.62
C GLY A 31 -5.01 -19.79 -9.34
N VAL A 32 -4.79 -18.49 -9.14
CA VAL A 32 -3.65 -17.76 -9.71
C VAL A 32 -2.48 -17.83 -8.72
N PRO A 33 -1.29 -18.32 -9.11
CA PRO A 33 -0.15 -18.38 -8.23
C PRO A 33 0.42 -16.98 -7.96
N THR A 34 0.89 -16.75 -6.74
CA THR A 34 1.52 -15.49 -6.28
C THR A 34 3.01 -15.64 -5.95
N GLU A 35 3.56 -16.85 -6.09
CA GLU A 35 4.98 -17.11 -5.81
C GLU A 35 5.87 -16.27 -6.73
N GLY A 36 6.82 -15.55 -6.14
CA GLY A 36 7.75 -14.67 -6.86
C GLY A 36 7.12 -13.37 -7.37
N ALA A 37 5.84 -13.10 -7.08
CA ALA A 37 5.16 -11.91 -7.59
C ALA A 37 5.60 -10.62 -6.87
N GLU A 38 5.11 -9.50 -7.40
CA GLU A 38 5.30 -8.15 -6.87
C GLU A 38 3.93 -7.53 -6.59
N ILE A 39 3.84 -6.73 -5.52
CA ILE A 39 2.59 -6.05 -5.15
C ILE A 39 2.80 -4.54 -5.06
N TYR A 40 1.86 -3.79 -5.63
CA TYR A 40 1.81 -2.33 -5.59
C TYR A 40 0.59 -1.90 -4.78
N VAL A 41 0.83 -1.15 -3.71
CA VAL A 41 -0.20 -0.73 -2.75
C VAL A 41 -0.13 0.77 -2.53
N THR A 42 -1.25 1.40 -2.20
CA THR A 42 -1.27 2.86 -1.99
C THR A 42 -0.68 3.27 -0.64
N HIS A 43 -0.83 2.43 0.38
CA HIS A 43 -0.36 2.67 1.73
C HIS A 43 0.54 1.52 2.16
N PHE A 44 1.51 1.80 3.02
CA PHE A 44 2.35 0.76 3.61
C PHE A 44 1.48 -0.33 4.27
N PRO A 45 1.75 -1.62 4.00
CA PRO A 45 0.92 -2.70 4.52
C PRO A 45 1.02 -2.79 6.04
N CYS A 46 -0.12 -2.98 6.71
CA CYS A 46 -0.09 -3.25 8.15
C CYS A 46 0.63 -4.58 8.42
N LEU A 47 1.10 -4.80 9.66
CA LEU A 47 1.84 -6.00 10.03
C LEU A 47 1.16 -7.31 9.59
N GLN A 48 -0.17 -7.39 9.71
CA GLN A 48 -0.90 -8.58 9.30
C GLN A 48 -0.93 -8.76 7.78
N CYS A 49 -1.10 -7.69 7.01
CA CYS A 49 -1.01 -7.75 5.55
C CYS A 49 0.40 -8.12 5.10
N THR A 50 1.44 -7.57 5.74
CA THR A 50 2.84 -7.93 5.46
C THR A 50 3.07 -9.42 5.64
N LYS A 51 2.67 -10.01 6.78
CA LYS A 51 2.81 -11.45 7.01
C LYS A 51 2.13 -12.28 5.92
N MET A 52 0.93 -11.89 5.51
CA MET A 52 0.18 -12.60 4.48
C MET A 52 0.80 -12.45 3.08
N ILE A 53 1.31 -11.27 2.73
CA ILE A 53 2.06 -11.02 1.48
C ILE A 53 3.28 -11.94 1.41
N LEU A 54 4.10 -11.96 2.46
CA LEU A 54 5.30 -12.78 2.51
C LEU A 54 4.96 -14.29 2.46
N GLN A 55 3.94 -14.72 3.19
CA GLN A 55 3.48 -16.12 3.20
C GLN A 55 2.89 -16.55 1.85
N ALA A 56 2.31 -15.63 1.08
CA ALA A 56 1.82 -15.86 -0.28
C ALA A 56 2.94 -15.96 -1.33
N GLY A 57 4.21 -15.81 -0.93
CA GLY A 57 5.37 -15.94 -1.81
C GLY A 57 5.70 -14.67 -2.60
N ILE A 58 5.04 -13.54 -2.33
CA ILE A 58 5.32 -12.25 -2.97
C ILE A 58 6.67 -11.72 -2.47
N LYS A 59 7.55 -11.29 -3.38
CA LYS A 59 8.94 -10.93 -3.06
C LYS A 59 9.24 -9.45 -3.10
N LYS A 60 8.38 -8.63 -3.70
CA LYS A 60 8.58 -7.17 -3.77
C LYS A 60 7.31 -6.41 -3.42
N ILE A 61 7.45 -5.41 -2.57
CA ILE A 61 6.37 -4.56 -2.09
C ILE A 61 6.69 -3.12 -2.47
N TYR A 62 5.84 -2.52 -3.29
CA TYR A 62 5.91 -1.12 -3.66
C TYR A 62 4.76 -0.36 -3.01
N TYR A 63 5.03 0.76 -2.35
CA TYR A 63 4.00 1.56 -1.69
C TYR A 63 4.14 3.06 -1.94
N LEU A 64 3.03 3.81 -1.93
CA LEU A 64 3.05 5.25 -2.18
C LEU A 64 3.13 6.09 -0.90
N LYS A 65 2.30 5.78 0.11
CA LYS A 65 2.16 6.56 1.33
C LYS A 65 2.57 5.75 2.55
N ASP A 66 3.30 6.37 3.46
CA ASP A 66 3.56 5.77 4.77
C ASP A 66 2.25 5.57 5.52
N TYR A 67 2.16 4.47 6.26
CA TYR A 67 1.01 4.14 7.08
C TYR A 67 1.48 3.35 8.31
N ARG A 68 1.71 4.08 9.41
CA ARG A 68 2.18 3.53 10.71
C ARG A 68 3.17 2.39 10.50
N ASN A 69 4.24 2.66 9.74
CA ASN A 69 5.16 1.62 9.28
C ASN A 69 5.72 0.89 10.50
N ASP A 70 5.39 -0.40 10.60
CA ASP A 70 5.73 -1.22 11.75
C ASP A 70 7.17 -1.76 11.59
N GLU A 71 8.05 -1.48 12.55
CA GLU A 71 9.44 -1.94 12.51
C GLU A 71 9.55 -3.47 12.42
N TYR A 72 8.65 -4.19 13.07
CA TYR A 72 8.61 -5.65 12.98
C TYR A 72 8.18 -6.12 11.59
N ALA A 73 7.30 -5.39 10.90
CA ALA A 73 6.97 -5.69 9.51
C ALA A 73 8.21 -5.54 8.59
N LEU A 74 9.02 -4.50 8.78
CA LEU A 74 10.27 -4.31 8.03
C LEU A 74 11.27 -5.44 8.32
N ASN A 75 11.46 -5.80 9.58
CA ASN A 75 12.32 -6.91 9.98
C ASN A 75 11.89 -8.23 9.33
N LEU A 76 10.59 -8.52 9.28
CA LEU A 76 10.08 -9.73 8.62
C LEU A 76 10.37 -9.75 7.12
N ILE A 77 10.21 -8.61 6.45
CA ILE A 77 10.50 -8.46 5.00
C ILE A 77 11.97 -8.78 4.72
N GLU A 78 12.88 -8.23 5.52
CA GLU A 78 14.32 -8.49 5.42
C GLU A 78 14.65 -9.96 5.68
N GLN A 79 14.10 -10.55 6.74
CA GLN A 79 14.37 -11.94 7.14
C GLN A 79 14.04 -12.96 6.05
N VAL A 80 13.01 -12.72 5.24
CA VAL A 80 12.61 -13.62 4.16
C VAL A 80 13.24 -13.28 2.80
N GLY A 81 14.10 -12.25 2.77
CA GLY A 81 14.77 -11.78 1.55
C GLY A 81 13.83 -11.10 0.55
N ALA A 82 12.73 -10.50 1.01
CA ALA A 82 11.85 -9.68 0.19
C ALA A 82 12.33 -8.21 0.20
N THR A 83 11.86 -7.40 -0.74
CA THR A 83 12.18 -5.97 -0.82
C THR A 83 10.94 -5.11 -0.62
N VAL A 84 11.13 -3.94 -0.01
CA VAL A 84 10.08 -2.93 0.11
C VAL A 84 10.61 -1.57 -0.33
N GLU A 85 9.87 -0.90 -1.21
CA GLU A 85 10.28 0.37 -1.81
C GLU A 85 9.12 1.38 -1.82
N LYS A 86 9.42 2.60 -1.39
CA LYS A 86 8.47 3.72 -1.49
C LYS A 86 8.57 4.34 -2.88
N VAL A 87 7.46 4.34 -3.60
CA VAL A 87 7.37 4.92 -4.94
C VAL A 87 7.01 6.39 -4.86
N THR A 88 7.75 7.23 -5.56
CA THR A 88 7.41 8.64 -5.77
C THR A 88 6.76 8.78 -7.14
N LEU A 89 5.55 9.34 -7.18
CA LEU A 89 4.82 9.53 -8.43
C LEU A 89 4.97 10.99 -8.88
N VAL A 90 5.48 11.18 -10.09
CA VAL A 90 5.70 12.53 -10.65
C VAL A 90 4.37 13.09 -11.16
N PRO A 91 3.98 14.33 -10.80
CA PRO A 91 2.70 14.93 -11.20
C PRO A 91 2.39 14.86 -12.70
N LYS A 92 3.43 14.96 -13.56
CA LYS A 92 3.30 14.86 -15.02
C LYS A 92 2.59 13.59 -15.49
N TYR A 93 2.74 12.47 -14.79
CA TYR A 93 2.11 11.19 -15.17
C TYR A 93 0.62 11.15 -14.85
N PHE A 94 0.15 12.05 -13.99
CA PHE A 94 -1.28 12.19 -13.66
C PHE A 94 -1.98 13.29 -14.44
N ALA A 95 -1.22 14.26 -14.96
CA ALA A 95 -1.78 15.31 -15.81
C ALA A 95 -2.46 14.74 -17.08
N GLU A 96 -2.04 13.56 -17.53
CA GLU A 96 -2.63 12.84 -18.67
C GLU A 96 -3.79 11.91 -18.28
N LEU A 97 -3.92 11.58 -16.99
CA LEU A 97 -5.03 10.77 -16.50
C LEU A 97 -6.23 11.69 -16.33
N GLN A 98 -7.26 11.52 -17.16
CA GLN A 98 -8.54 12.20 -17.04
C GLN A 98 -9.30 11.74 -15.77
N TRP A 99 -8.77 12.09 -14.61
CA TRP A 99 -9.57 12.12 -13.39
C TRP A 99 -10.34 13.43 -13.41
N GLY A 100 -11.66 13.35 -13.19
CA GLY A 100 -12.54 14.51 -13.10
C GLY A 100 -11.88 15.61 -12.27
N GLU A 101 -11.94 16.83 -12.79
CA GLU A 101 -11.23 18.03 -12.36
C GLU A 101 -11.24 18.26 -10.84
N GLU A 102 -10.29 17.72 -10.07
CA GLU A 102 -10.21 18.09 -8.65
C GLU A 102 -8.81 18.03 -8.00
N PHE A 103 -7.73 17.74 -8.74
CA PHE A 103 -6.37 17.71 -8.16
C PHE A 103 -5.31 18.52 -8.92
N ALA A 104 -5.70 19.36 -9.88
CA ALA A 104 -4.76 20.12 -10.72
C ALA A 104 -4.10 21.34 -10.01
N THR A 105 -4.14 21.45 -8.69
CA THR A 105 -3.45 22.53 -7.96
C THR A 105 -2.77 22.01 -6.70
N LEU A 106 -1.71 21.21 -6.89
CA LEU A 106 -0.60 21.25 -5.94
C LEU A 106 0.51 22.03 -6.64
N GLU A 107 0.55 23.32 -6.33
CA GLU A 107 1.53 24.26 -6.86
C GLU A 107 2.94 23.76 -6.56
N ASP A 108 3.73 23.62 -7.63
CA ASP A 108 5.18 23.61 -7.58
C ASP A 108 5.65 24.92 -6.94
N ASN A 109 6.16 24.88 -5.71
CA ASN A 109 6.97 25.99 -5.19
C ASN A 109 8.33 25.47 -4.70
N PRO A 110 9.35 25.38 -5.57
CA PRO A 110 10.73 25.16 -5.16
C PRO A 110 11.34 26.53 -4.83
N SER A 111 10.98 27.11 -3.68
CA SER A 111 11.59 28.35 -3.19
C SER A 111 11.30 28.59 -1.71
N SER A 112 12.05 27.91 -0.83
CA SER A 112 12.57 28.48 0.43
C SER A 112 13.46 27.43 1.12
N ALA A 113 14.63 27.19 0.54
CA ALA A 113 15.83 27.10 1.37
C ALA A 113 16.18 28.56 1.76
N GLU A 114 16.67 28.75 2.99
CA GLU A 114 17.02 30.03 3.67
C GLU A 114 15.87 30.69 4.47
N GLU A 115 15.67 30.24 5.71
CA GLU A 115 16.08 30.92 6.98
C GLU A 115 15.82 30.00 8.18
#